data_AF-A0A2K5RDV8-F1
#
_entry.id   AF-A0A2K5RDV8-F1
#
_cell.length_a   1.000
_cell.length_b   1.000
_cell.length_c   1.000
_cell.angle_alpha   90.00
_cell.angle_beta   90.00
_cell.angle_gamma   90.00
#
_symmetry.space_group_name_H-M   'P 1'
#
loop_
_entity.id
_entity.type
_entity.pdbx_description
1 polymer ?
#
loop_
_entity_poly.entity_id
_entity_poly.type
_entity_poly.pdbx_seq_one_letter_code
_entity_poly.pdbx_strand_id
1 'polypeptide(L)'
;MREIVLTQTGQCGNQIGAKFWEVISDEHGIDPAGTYHGDSDLQLERINVYYNEASGGRYVARAVLVDLEPGTMDSVRSGPFGQIFRPDNFIFGETGVQLLSQGLDLLKP
;
A
#
# COMPACT_ATOMS: atom_id res chain seq x y z
N MET A 1 -15.09 5.98 16.61
CA MET A 1 -14.12 5.22 15.80
C MET A 1 -13.89 6.00 14.50
N ARG A 2 -12.64 6.21 14.09
CA ARG A 2 -12.27 6.91 12.85
C ARG A 2 -11.37 5.97 12.05
N GLU A 3 -11.64 5.80 10.76
CA GLU A 3 -10.89 4.91 9.88
C GLU A 3 -10.38 5.72 8.69
N ILE A 4 -9.19 5.39 8.19
CA ILE A 4 -8.57 6.07 7.06
C ILE A 4 -8.23 5.01 6.01
N VAL A 5 -8.59 5.28 4.76
CA VAL A 5 -8.17 4.48 3.61
C VAL A 5 -7.07 5.25 2.89
N LEU A 6 -5.88 4.66 2.78
CA LEU A 6 -4.77 5.26 2.05
C LEU A 6 -4.90 4.94 0.57
N THR A 7 -4.84 5.95 -0.29
CA THR A 7 -4.77 5.77 -1.75
C THR A 7 -3.39 6.19 -2.21
N GLN A 8 -2.66 5.26 -2.83
CA GLN A 8 -1.31 5.47 -3.35
C GLN A 8 -1.38 5.38 -4.87
N THR A 9 -0.85 6.38 -5.56
CA THR A 9 -1.01 6.51 -7.01
C THR A 9 0.32 6.78 -7.69
N GLY A 10 0.61 6.02 -8.74
CA GLY A 10 1.81 6.12 -9.56
C GLY A 10 3.08 5.63 -8.88
N GLN A 11 4.14 5.49 -9.67
CA GLN A 11 5.40 4.88 -9.25
C GLN A 11 5.96 5.47 -7.95
N CYS A 12 6.09 6.80 -7.88
CA CYS A 12 6.63 7.48 -6.69
C CYS A 12 5.71 7.31 -5.47
N GLY A 13 4.39 7.46 -5.66
CA GLY A 13 3.41 7.31 -4.58
C GLY A 13 3.39 5.90 -3.98
N ASN A 14 3.51 4.88 -4.83
CA ASN A 14 3.59 3.48 -4.41
C ASN A 14 4.90 3.16 -3.66
N GLN A 15 6.04 3.75 -4.05
CA GLN A 15 7.32 3.57 -3.34
C GLN A 15 7.32 4.22 -1.96
N ILE A 16 6.85 5.47 -1.86
CA ILE A 16 6.69 6.17 -0.58
C ILE A 16 5.69 5.39 0.29
N GLY A 17 4.61 4.93 -0.34
CA GLY A 17 3.59 4.12 0.29
C GLY A 17 4.11 2.83 0.90
N ALA A 18 4.96 2.10 0.19
CA ALA A 18 5.60 0.89 0.69
C ALA A 18 6.43 1.18 1.95
N LYS A 19 7.22 2.27 1.95
CA LYS A 19 8.00 2.68 3.13
C LYS A 19 7.15 3.18 4.29
N PHE A 20 6.05 3.87 4.02
CA PHE A 20 5.08 4.23 5.04
C PHE A 20 4.53 2.98 5.75
N TRP A 21 4.12 1.97 4.97
CA TRP A 21 3.55 0.75 5.52
C TRP A 21 4.56 -0.10 6.29
N GLU A 22 5.83 -0.09 5.90
CA GLU A 22 6.93 -0.70 6.67
C GLU A 22 7.06 -0.05 8.06
N VAL A 23 7.19 1.28 8.11
CA VAL A 23 7.39 2.02 9.37
C VAL A 23 6.19 1.88 10.31
N ILE A 24 4.97 2.01 9.80
CA ILE A 24 3.76 1.91 10.63
C ILE A 24 3.52 0.47 11.10
N SER A 25 3.91 -0.54 10.31
CA SER A 25 3.85 -1.94 10.75
C SER A 25 4.81 -2.19 11.90
N ASP A 26 6.05 -1.70 11.80
CA ASP A 26 7.05 -1.81 12.86
C ASP A 26 6.58 -1.12 14.14
N GLU A 27 5.98 0.07 14.04
CA GLU A 27 5.41 0.80 15.20
C GLU A 27 4.31 0.00 15.91
N HIS A 28 3.43 -0.64 15.12
CA HIS A 28 2.33 -1.47 15.63
C HIS A 28 2.73 -2.92 15.94
N GLY A 29 3.98 -3.32 15.74
CA GLY A 29 4.45 -4.68 15.94
C GLY A 29 3.80 -5.71 15.00
N ILE A 30 3.42 -5.28 13.79
CA ILE A 30 2.87 -6.15 12.74
C ILE A 30 4.02 -6.66 11.88
N ASP A 31 4.12 -7.97 11.72
CA ASP A 31 5.15 -8.58 10.88
C ASP A 31 4.79 -8.50 9.38
N PRO A 32 5.74 -8.84 8.49
CA PRO A 32 5.50 -8.98 7.05
C PRO A 32 4.30 -9.83 6.64
N ALA A 33 3.91 -10.83 7.42
CA ALA A 33 2.76 -11.70 7.15
C ALA A 33 1.41 -11.08 7.59
N GLY A 34 1.47 -10.00 8.36
CA GLY A 34 0.32 -9.33 8.97
C GLY A 34 -0.01 -9.86 10.36
N THR A 35 0.88 -10.58 11.04
CA THR A 35 0.66 -11.12 12.38
C THR A 35 1.21 -10.17 13.43
N TYR A 36 0.48 -9.98 14.53
CA TYR A 36 0.96 -9.17 15.64
C TYR A 36 1.98 -9.92 16.50
N HIS A 37 3.14 -9.29 16.70
CA HIS A 37 4.25 -9.76 17.53
C HIS A 37 4.74 -8.66 18.50
N GLY A 38 3.89 -7.68 18.79
CA GLY A 38 4.23 -6.61 19.72
C GLY A 38 4.25 -7.04 21.19
N ASP A 39 4.77 -6.14 22.03
CA ASP A 39 4.98 -6.34 23.46
C ASP A 39 4.15 -5.39 24.34
N SER A 40 3.39 -4.49 23.71
CA SER A 40 2.62 -3.45 24.39
C SER A 40 1.19 -3.36 23.85
N ASP A 41 0.21 -3.41 24.76
CA ASP A 41 -1.21 -3.25 24.44
C ASP A 41 -1.51 -1.90 23.73
N LEU A 42 -0.66 -0.88 23.93
CA LEU A 42 -0.79 0.41 23.26
C LEU A 42 -0.60 0.30 21.74
N GLN A 43 0.16 -0.69 21.26
CA GLN A 43 0.35 -0.92 19.82
C GLN A 43 -0.93 -1.43 19.15
N LEU A 44 -1.81 -2.09 19.90
CA LEU A 44 -3.13 -2.48 19.40
C LEU A 44 -4.16 -1.36 19.55
N GLU A 45 -3.85 -0.31 20.33
CA GLU A 45 -4.74 0.84 20.46
C GLU A 45 -4.89 1.53 19.10
N ARG A 46 -6.13 1.62 18.62
CA ARG A 46 -6.48 2.27 17.34
C ARG A 46 -5.80 1.66 16.10
N ILE A 47 -5.31 0.43 16.17
CA ILE A 47 -4.76 -0.28 15.01
C ILE A 47 -5.76 -0.34 13.84
N ASN A 48 -7.06 -0.35 14.17
CA ASN A 48 -8.17 -0.34 13.23
C ASN A 48 -8.26 0.93 12.35
N VAL A 49 -7.52 2.00 12.67
CA VAL A 49 -7.41 3.20 11.83
C VAL A 49 -6.79 2.85 10.48
N TYR A 50 -5.73 2.04 10.49
CA TYR A 50 -4.95 1.68 9.30
C TYR A 50 -5.15 0.22 8.87
N TYR A 51 -5.49 -0.68 9.79
CA TYR A 51 -5.65 -2.09 9.51
C TYR A 51 -7.10 -2.56 9.63
N ASN A 52 -7.41 -3.62 8.92
CA ASN A 52 -8.54 -4.49 9.18
C ASN A 52 -8.02 -5.77 9.82
N GLU A 53 -8.63 -6.21 10.92
CA GLU A 53 -8.39 -7.55 11.44
C GLU A 53 -9.19 -8.56 10.60
N ALA A 54 -8.48 -9.49 9.98
CA ALA A 54 -9.04 -10.62 9.24
C ALA A 54 -9.06 -11.88 10.12
N SER A 55 -9.71 -12.93 9.64
CA SER A 55 -9.73 -14.22 10.31
C SER A 55 -8.32 -14.74 10.60
N GLY A 56 -8.11 -15.29 11.80
CA GLY A 56 -6.82 -15.86 12.21
C GLY A 56 -5.82 -14.85 12.79
N GLY A 57 -6.29 -13.68 13.24
CA GLY A 57 -5.42 -12.66 13.88
C GLY A 57 -4.51 -11.93 12.90
N ARG A 58 -4.86 -11.93 11.60
CA ARG A 58 -4.09 -11.29 10.54
C ARG A 58 -4.59 -9.87 10.30
N TYR A 59 -3.70 -8.90 10.37
CA TYR A 59 -3.95 -7.50 10.06
C TYR A 59 -3.68 -7.22 8.59
N VAL A 60 -4.64 -6.58 7.94
CA VAL A 60 -4.64 -6.28 6.51
C VAL A 60 -4.70 -4.77 6.32
N ALA A 61 -3.75 -4.21 5.58
CA ALA A 61 -3.64 -2.77 5.38
C ALA A 61 -4.84 -2.19 4.61
N ARG A 62 -5.36 -1.06 5.08
CA ARG A 62 -6.38 -0.25 4.40
C ARG A 62 -5.72 0.65 3.35
N ALA A 63 -5.22 0.04 2.29
CA ALA A 63 -4.61 0.75 1.17
C ALA A 63 -5.19 0.32 -0.17
N VAL A 64 -5.28 1.26 -1.10
CA VAL A 64 -5.52 1.03 -2.52
C VAL A 64 -4.30 1.53 -3.28
N LEU A 65 -3.72 0.67 -4.13
CA LEU A 65 -2.53 0.96 -4.89
C LEU A 65 -2.90 1.04 -6.36
N VAL A 66 -2.68 2.20 -6.97
CA VAL A 66 -3.01 2.47 -8.36
C VAL A 66 -1.73 2.78 -9.12
N ASP A 67 -1.51 2.09 -10.22
CA ASP A 67 -0.42 2.40 -11.15
C ASP A 67 -0.86 2.10 -12.59
N LEU A 68 -0.25 2.75 -13.57
CA LEU A 68 -0.46 2.41 -14.97
C LEU A 68 0.72 1.57 -15.51
N GLU A 69 1.77 1.41 -14.70
CA GLU A 69 2.90 0.55 -14.97
C GLU A 69 2.84 -0.71 -14.09
N PRO A 70 2.69 -1.92 -14.68
CA PRO A 70 2.58 -3.15 -13.90
C PRO A 70 3.84 -3.47 -13.09
N GLY A 71 5.02 -3.01 -13.53
CA GLY A 71 6.30 -3.27 -12.85
C GLY A 71 6.40 -2.70 -11.44
N THR A 72 5.73 -1.59 -11.14
CA THR A 72 5.69 -1.03 -9.78
C THR A 72 4.96 -1.98 -8.84
N MET A 73 3.90 -2.63 -9.30
CA MET A 73 3.08 -3.50 -8.47
C MET A 73 3.80 -4.77 -8.07
N ASP A 74 4.54 -5.38 -9.01
CA ASP A 74 5.40 -6.52 -8.73
C ASP A 74 6.46 -6.17 -7.68
N SER A 75 7.00 -4.95 -7.75
CA SER A 75 7.97 -4.44 -6.77
C SER A 75 7.37 -4.29 -5.37
N VAL A 76 6.16 -3.74 -5.24
CA VAL A 76 5.50 -3.61 -3.93
C VAL A 76 5.11 -4.98 -3.37
N ARG A 77 4.58 -5.87 -4.23
CA ARG A 77 4.14 -7.22 -3.82
C ARG A 77 5.30 -8.12 -3.40
N SER A 78 6.45 -8.00 -4.07
CA SER A 78 7.69 -8.70 -3.70
C SER A 78 8.45 -8.01 -2.56
N GLY A 79 8.03 -6.81 -2.17
CA GLY A 79 8.59 -6.08 -1.04
C GLY A 79 8.32 -6.77 0.30
N PRO A 80 9.04 -6.38 1.37
CA PRO A 80 8.96 -7.04 2.68
C PRO A 80 7.53 -7.13 3.21
N PHE A 81 6.78 -6.03 3.12
CA PHE A 81 5.40 -5.95 3.60
C PHE A 81 4.35 -6.18 2.49
N GLY A 82 4.74 -6.73 1.33
CA GLY A 82 3.80 -6.95 0.22
C GLY A 82 2.60 -7.83 0.56
N GLN A 83 2.74 -8.72 1.56
CA GLN A 83 1.70 -9.67 1.97
C GLN A 83 0.62 -9.05 2.86
N ILE A 84 0.79 -7.84 3.41
CA ILE A 84 -0.26 -7.21 4.23
C ILE A 84 -1.39 -6.61 3.37
N PHE A 85 -1.15 -6.44 2.06
CA PHE A 85 -2.12 -5.91 1.13
C PHE A 85 -3.01 -7.03 0.55
N ARG A 86 -4.29 -6.73 0.34
CA ARG A 86 -5.15 -7.64 -0.43
C ARG A 86 -4.77 -7.58 -1.91
N PRO A 87 -4.68 -8.73 -2.61
CA PRO A 87 -4.50 -8.75 -4.06
C PRO A 87 -5.52 -7.90 -4.82
N ASP A 88 -6.75 -7.83 -4.29
CA ASP A 88 -7.87 -7.07 -4.88
C ASP A 88 -7.69 -5.55 -4.79
N ASN A 89 -6.76 -5.06 -3.96
CA ASN A 89 -6.52 -3.63 -3.76
C ASN A 89 -5.53 -3.04 -4.78
N PHE A 90 -4.97 -3.87 -5.66
CA PHE A 90 -4.05 -3.45 -6.71
C PHE A 90 -4.84 -3.16 -8.00
N ILE A 91 -4.80 -1.90 -8.45
CA ILE A 91 -5.47 -1.42 -9.66
C ILE A 91 -4.41 -1.00 -10.67
N PHE A 92 -4.18 -1.82 -11.70
CA PHE A 92 -3.21 -1.51 -12.76
C PHE A 92 -3.84 -1.36 -14.13
N GLY A 93 -3.27 -0.47 -14.93
CA GLY A 93 -3.51 -0.40 -16.38
C GLY A 93 -2.56 -1.30 -17.17
N GLU A 94 -2.98 -1.76 -18.35
CA GLU A 94 -2.11 -2.50 -19.29
C GLU A 94 -1.21 -1.58 -20.13
N THR A 95 -1.56 -0.30 -20.23
CA THR A 95 -0.80 0.71 -20.98
C THR A 95 -0.15 1.70 -20.03
N GLY A 96 1.17 1.67 -19.93
CA GLY A 96 1.96 2.67 -19.22
C GLY A 96 1.70 4.05 -19.81
N VAL A 97 1.15 4.95 -19.01
CA VAL A 97 0.78 6.28 -19.47
C VAL A 97 1.90 7.26 -19.19
N GLN A 98 2.77 7.46 -20.18
CA GLN A 98 3.60 8.66 -20.27
C GLN A 98 2.80 9.79 -20.94
N LEU A 99 1.69 10.22 -20.32
CA LEU A 99 0.87 11.32 -20.85
C LEU A 99 1.60 12.67 -20.81
N LEU A 100 2.64 12.83 -19.99
CA LEU A 100 3.41 14.08 -19.94
C LEU A 100 4.25 14.30 -21.21
N SER A 101 4.62 13.25 -21.97
CA SER A 101 5.26 13.42 -23.29
C SER A 101 4.22 13.55 -24.40
N GLN A 102 3.18 12.71 -24.40
CA GLN A 102 2.16 12.73 -25.47
C GLN A 102 1.22 13.94 -25.42
N GLY A 103 0.89 14.46 -24.24
CA GLY A 103 0.08 15.67 -24.09
C GLY A 103 0.83 16.94 -24.49
N LEU A 104 2.16 16.96 -24.34
CA LEU A 104 3.00 18.07 -24.80
C LEU A 104 3.21 18.04 -26.32
N ASP A 105 3.19 16.85 -26.94
CA ASP A 105 3.25 16.71 -28.40
C ASP A 105 1.95 17.15 -29.09
N LEU A 106 0.80 17.13 -28.40
CA LEU A 106 -0.46 17.72 -28.88
C LEU A 106 -0.55 19.25 -28.65
N LEU A 107 0.39 19.82 -27.90
CA LEU A 107 0.48 21.27 -27.61
C LEU A 107 1.64 21.96 -28.34
N LYS A 108 2.41 21.23 -29.16
CA LYS A 108 3.35 21.85 -30.10
C LYS A 108 2.55 22.35 -31.32
N PRO A 109 2.64 23.64 -31.69
CA PRO A 109 1.98 24.17 -32.88
C PRO A 109 2.54 23.56 -34.17
#